data_AF-A0A3D0SUT4-F1
#
_entry.id   AF-A0A3D0SUT4-F1
#
_cell.length_a   1.000
_cell.length_b   1.000
_cell.length_c   1.000
_cell.angle_alpha   90.00
_cell.angle_beta   90.00
_cell.angle_gamma   90.00
#
_symmetry.space_group_name_H-M   'P 1'
#
loop_
_entity.id
_entity.type
_entity.pdbx_description
1 polymer ?
#
loop_
_entity_poly.entity_id
_entity_poly.type
_entity_poly.pdbx_seq_one_letter_code
_entity_poly.pdbx_strand_id
1 'polypeptide(L)'
;MFLSGYRPRGARYLQVSAPKGGSVLQSWRAWLLAGLLVAGIGGDISATESWQVQREAFRLAEQSLQAGASVDYTALRGYPLYPYLRYRDISRRLPAFPAAEMREFLQTYSDTPLADRLRSAWLRQLAGAQRWDDYLRDAVPSRDPTFECWRRQALLKTGQTQPALQDFATIWLRGSSLPNACDPVIAVWQTQGHLSPELRWQRFMLAMHEGETGLARFLRADMPEADRLLADTWLAVASDPALILDGDRLKIDDPRVLPVLVDGLGR
;
A
#
# COMPACT_ATOMS: atom_id res chain seq x y z
N MET A 1 -29.43 -41.18 11.29
CA MET A 1 -28.82 -42.53 11.33
C MET A 1 -27.39 -42.40 10.83
N PHE A 2 -26.45 -42.90 11.63
CA PHE A 2 -24.99 -42.95 11.48
C PHE A 2 -24.11 -41.71 11.77
N LEU A 3 -23.47 -41.86 12.93
CA LEU A 3 -22.33 -41.18 13.53
C LEU A 3 -21.00 -41.76 12.97
N SER A 4 -19.96 -40.94 12.88
CA SER A 4 -18.56 -41.29 13.24
C SER A 4 -17.67 -40.06 13.04
N GLY A 5 -16.85 -39.61 13.97
CA GLY A 5 -16.19 -40.33 15.06
C GLY A 5 -14.68 -40.30 14.82
N TYR A 6 -14.05 -39.15 15.12
CA TYR A 6 -12.61 -38.91 14.95
C TYR A 6 -11.83 -39.55 16.13
N ARG A 7 -10.84 -40.41 15.85
CA ARG A 7 -9.91 -41.03 16.82
C ARG A 7 -8.54 -40.34 16.79
N PRO A 8 -7.93 -39.98 17.93
CA PRO A 8 -6.51 -39.69 18.00
C PRO A 8 -5.67 -40.94 18.33
N ARG A 9 -4.49 -41.04 17.72
CA ARG A 9 -3.48 -42.10 17.95
C ARG A 9 -2.60 -41.72 19.15
N GLY A 10 -2.50 -42.61 20.14
CA GLY A 10 -1.47 -42.59 21.16
C GLY A 10 -0.21 -43.33 20.70
N ALA A 11 0.97 -42.81 21.04
CA ALA A 11 2.24 -43.48 20.88
C ALA A 11 2.78 -43.88 22.27
N ARG A 12 3.07 -45.18 22.40
CA ARG A 12 3.56 -45.89 23.58
C ARG A 12 5.04 -46.14 23.32
N TYR A 13 5.94 -45.74 24.23
CA TYR A 13 7.34 -46.14 24.17
C TYR A 13 7.70 -47.10 25.31
N LEU A 14 8.57 -48.04 24.94
CA LEU A 14 8.85 -49.33 25.55
C LEU A 14 9.82 -49.22 26.73
N GLN A 15 9.60 -50.08 27.73
CA GLN A 15 10.61 -50.45 28.74
C GLN A 15 11.64 -51.40 28.13
N VAL A 16 12.92 -51.19 28.43
CA VAL A 16 13.96 -52.21 28.29
C VAL A 16 14.84 -52.23 29.54
N SER A 17 15.09 -53.45 29.99
CA SER A 17 15.68 -53.93 31.22
C SER A 17 17.22 -53.88 31.29
N ALA A 18 17.73 -53.79 32.52
CA ALA A 18 19.14 -53.90 32.88
C ALA A 18 19.65 -55.36 32.90
N PRO A 19 20.97 -55.57 32.83
CA PRO A 19 21.63 -56.75 33.37
C PRO A 19 22.54 -56.46 34.58
N LYS A 20 22.70 -57.49 35.40
CA LYS A 20 23.45 -57.57 36.65
C LYS A 20 24.89 -58.05 36.43
N GLY A 21 25.79 -57.60 37.31
CA GLY A 21 26.66 -58.48 38.09
C GLY A 21 28.06 -58.80 37.54
N GLY A 22 29.09 -58.44 38.32
CA GLY A 22 30.45 -58.97 38.21
C GLY A 22 31.40 -58.27 39.19
N SER A 23 31.68 -58.92 40.33
CA SER A 23 32.56 -58.45 41.41
C SER A 23 33.99 -58.99 41.26
N VAL A 24 35.01 -58.17 41.51
CA VAL A 24 36.32 -58.62 42.03
C VAL A 24 36.88 -57.56 42.99
N LEU A 25 37.45 -58.04 44.10
CA LEU A 25 37.88 -57.37 45.32
C LEU A 25 39.31 -56.78 45.28
N GLN A 26 39.63 -56.08 46.38
CA GLN A 26 40.93 -55.65 46.92
C GLN A 26 41.42 -54.27 46.49
N SER A 27 41.12 -53.22 47.26
CA SER A 27 41.76 -52.76 48.50
C SER A 27 43.03 -51.94 48.25
N TRP A 28 43.05 -50.71 48.76
CA TRP A 28 44.00 -50.17 49.74
C TRP A 28 43.89 -48.63 49.78
N ARG A 29 43.36 -48.15 50.91
CA ARG A 29 43.75 -46.94 51.67
C ARG A 29 43.71 -45.56 50.99
N ALA A 30 42.68 -44.83 51.41
CA ALA A 30 42.55 -43.38 51.57
C ALA A 30 43.86 -42.58 51.59
N TRP A 31 43.95 -41.61 50.68
CA TRP A 31 44.51 -40.28 50.92
C TRP A 31 43.61 -39.25 50.24
N LEU A 32 42.98 -38.40 51.06
CA LEU A 32 42.17 -37.25 50.68
C LEU A 32 43.08 -36.13 50.16
N LEU A 33 43.09 -35.85 48.86
CA LEU A 33 43.45 -34.52 48.34
C LEU A 33 42.67 -34.22 47.04
N ALA A 34 41.84 -33.19 47.13
CA ALA A 34 41.35 -32.28 46.09
C ALA A 34 41.05 -32.82 44.67
N GLY A 35 39.76 -32.90 44.33
CA GLY A 35 39.32 -32.85 42.93
C GLY A 35 37.96 -33.51 42.66
N LEU A 36 36.88 -32.73 42.62
CA LEU A 36 35.63 -33.05 41.90
C LEU A 36 34.80 -31.75 41.83
N LEU A 37 34.74 -31.11 40.65
CA LEU A 37 33.68 -31.25 39.65
C LEU A 37 32.42 -30.41 39.99
N VAL A 38 32.32 -29.22 39.38
CA VAL A 38 31.06 -28.84 38.75
C VAL A 38 31.33 -28.72 37.27
N ALA A 39 30.89 -29.76 36.56
CA ALA A 39 30.81 -29.82 35.13
C ALA A 39 29.96 -28.66 34.62
N GLY A 40 30.46 -28.01 33.56
CA GLY A 40 29.86 -26.83 32.96
C GLY A 40 28.39 -27.05 32.58
N ILE A 41 27.54 -26.18 33.11
CA ILE A 41 26.39 -25.68 32.36
C ILE A 41 26.97 -24.71 31.33
N GLY A 42 27.69 -25.23 30.34
CA GLY A 42 28.07 -24.49 29.15
C GLY A 42 26.86 -24.33 28.26
N GLY A 43 25.81 -23.67 28.76
CA GLY A 43 24.71 -23.24 27.90
C GLY A 43 25.22 -22.11 27.03
N ASP A 44 25.42 -22.38 25.73
CA ASP A 44 25.66 -21.47 24.60
C ASP A 44 25.91 -19.98 24.93
N ILE A 45 26.98 -19.67 25.68
CA ILE A 45 27.41 -18.28 25.94
C ILE A 45 27.77 -17.60 24.61
N SER A 46 28.31 -18.37 23.65
CA SER A 46 28.66 -17.87 22.32
C SER A 46 27.46 -17.43 21.47
N ALA A 47 26.27 -18.03 21.66
CA ALA A 47 25.09 -17.62 20.93
C ALA A 47 24.56 -16.28 21.46
N THR A 48 24.51 -16.08 22.78
CA THR A 48 24.05 -14.83 23.40
C THR A 48 25.02 -13.67 23.18
N GLU A 49 26.32 -13.91 23.23
CA GLU A 49 27.36 -12.93 22.89
C GLU A 49 27.25 -12.48 21.42
N SER A 50 26.96 -13.41 20.49
CA SER A 50 26.78 -13.09 19.07
C SER A 50 25.59 -12.16 18.79
N TRP A 51 24.47 -12.31 19.52
CA TRP A 51 23.28 -11.47 19.32
C TRP A 51 23.45 -10.06 19.89
N GLN A 52 24.18 -9.90 20.99
CA GLN A 52 24.50 -8.59 21.55
C GLN A 52 25.40 -7.79 20.61
N VAL A 53 26.45 -8.43 20.07
CA VAL A 53 27.34 -7.82 19.08
C VAL A 53 26.58 -7.40 17.81
N GLN A 54 25.70 -8.26 17.28
CA GLN A 54 24.88 -7.89 16.10
C GLN A 54 23.91 -6.74 16.39
N ARG A 55 23.33 -6.68 17.59
CA ARG A 55 22.43 -5.59 18.00
C ARG A 55 23.19 -4.26 18.12
N GLU A 56 24.39 -4.28 18.67
CA GLU A 56 25.24 -3.08 18.76
C GLU A 56 25.68 -2.61 17.38
N ALA A 57 26.13 -3.54 16.53
CA ALA A 57 26.46 -3.25 15.13
C ALA A 57 25.26 -2.64 14.38
N PHE A 58 24.04 -3.15 14.61
CA PHE A 58 22.83 -2.58 14.04
C PHE A 58 22.57 -1.14 14.51
N ARG A 59 22.70 -0.87 15.82
CA ARG A 59 22.51 0.47 16.39
C ARG A 59 23.54 1.46 15.86
N LEU A 60 24.80 1.03 15.74
CA LEU A 60 25.85 1.85 15.15
C LEU A 60 25.55 2.17 13.69
N ALA A 61 25.19 1.17 12.90
CA ALA A 61 24.76 1.35 11.51
C ALA A 61 23.58 2.33 11.39
N GLU A 62 22.61 2.24 12.28
CA GLU A 62 21.46 3.15 12.30
C GLU A 62 21.87 4.60 12.60
N GLN A 63 22.77 4.82 13.56
CA GLN A 63 23.31 6.14 13.89
C GLN A 63 24.15 6.72 12.75
N SER A 64 25.03 5.91 12.14
CA SER A 64 25.81 6.32 10.97
C SER A 64 24.90 6.71 9.80
N LEU A 65 23.83 5.95 9.57
CA LEU A 65 22.80 6.30 8.59
C LEU A 65 22.13 7.64 8.93
N GLN A 66 21.75 7.88 10.18
CA GLN A 66 21.17 9.17 10.58
C GLN A 66 22.13 10.34 10.37
N ALA A 67 23.44 10.12 10.55
CA ALA A 67 24.48 11.11 10.30
C ALA A 67 24.85 11.27 8.80
N GLY A 68 24.25 10.49 7.89
CA GLY A 68 24.54 10.54 6.45
C GLY A 68 25.84 9.84 6.05
N ALA A 69 26.47 9.07 6.95
CA ALA A 69 27.66 8.30 6.66
C ALA A 69 27.34 7.00 5.90
N SER A 70 28.32 6.51 5.13
CA SER A 70 28.26 5.18 4.51
C SER A 70 28.30 4.09 5.58
N VAL A 71 27.60 2.98 5.35
CA VAL A 71 27.52 1.85 6.28
C VAL A 71 27.88 0.56 5.56
N ASP A 72 28.81 -0.21 6.13
CA ASP A 72 29.05 -1.58 5.71
C ASP A 72 28.02 -2.52 6.35
N TYR A 73 27.21 -3.14 5.51
CA TYR A 73 26.14 -4.03 5.93
C TYR A 73 26.56 -5.50 6.01
N THR A 74 27.80 -5.85 5.68
CA THR A 74 28.24 -7.25 5.49
C THR A 74 27.95 -8.11 6.72
N ALA A 75 28.28 -7.61 7.92
CA ALA A 75 28.02 -8.30 9.19
C ALA A 75 26.53 -8.36 9.60
N LEU A 76 25.68 -7.52 8.98
CA LEU A 76 24.27 -7.38 9.34
C LEU A 76 23.31 -8.12 8.40
N ARG A 77 23.79 -8.73 7.31
CA ARG A 77 22.91 -9.41 6.33
C ARG A 77 22.03 -10.51 6.93
N GLY A 78 22.52 -11.19 7.97
CA GLY A 78 21.77 -12.22 8.69
C GLY A 78 20.90 -11.68 9.84
N TYR A 79 20.96 -10.38 10.15
CA TYR A 79 20.26 -9.80 11.28
C TYR A 79 18.78 -9.55 10.93
N PRO A 80 17.80 -9.96 11.76
CA PRO A 80 16.37 -9.86 11.41
C PRO A 80 15.87 -8.46 11.02
N LEU A 81 16.46 -7.40 11.59
CA LEU A 81 16.07 -6.02 11.28
C LEU A 81 16.87 -5.38 10.13
N TYR A 82 17.78 -6.12 9.49
CA TYR A 82 18.51 -5.65 8.31
C TYR A 82 17.65 -4.98 7.23
N PRO A 83 16.44 -5.47 6.90
CA PRO A 83 15.59 -4.83 5.90
C PRO A 83 15.22 -3.38 6.25
N TYR A 84 15.17 -3.03 7.55
CA TYR A 84 14.89 -1.67 7.99
C TYR A 84 16.06 -0.72 7.70
N LEU A 85 17.31 -1.18 7.83
CA LEU A 85 18.48 -0.36 7.46
C LEU A 85 18.51 -0.11 5.96
N ARG A 86 18.29 -1.16 5.15
CA ARG A 86 18.21 -1.03 3.68
C ARG A 86 17.07 -0.11 3.25
N TYR A 87 15.88 -0.27 3.85
CA TYR A 87 14.75 0.62 3.60
C TYR A 87 15.10 2.09 3.87
N ARG A 88 15.70 2.40 5.02
CA ARG A 88 16.06 3.77 5.40
C ARG A 88 17.11 4.36 4.47
N ASP A 89 18.13 3.58 4.13
CA ASP A 89 19.20 4.01 3.24
C ASP A 89 18.68 4.32 1.82
N ILE A 90 17.95 3.39 1.21
CA ILE A 90 17.36 3.58 -0.12
C ILE A 90 16.39 4.77 -0.10
N SER A 91 15.56 4.90 0.95
CA SER A 91 14.60 6.01 1.09
C SER A 91 15.28 7.38 1.06
N ARG A 92 16.43 7.55 1.72
CA ARG A 92 17.17 8.84 1.68
C ARG A 92 17.75 9.13 0.32
N ARG A 93 18.12 8.09 -0.42
CA ARG A 93 18.79 8.19 -1.72
C ARG A 93 17.83 8.21 -2.91
N LEU A 94 16.51 8.19 -2.69
CA LEU A 94 15.52 8.28 -3.77
C LEU A 94 15.79 9.43 -4.77
N PRO A 95 16.24 10.63 -4.37
CA PRO A 95 16.59 11.69 -5.31
C PRO A 95 17.73 11.35 -6.29
N ALA A 96 18.60 10.40 -5.94
CA ALA A 96 19.66 9.88 -6.79
C ALA A 96 19.22 8.71 -7.69
N PHE A 97 17.94 8.31 -7.61
CA PHE A 97 17.33 7.26 -8.42
C PHE A 97 18.06 5.89 -8.38
N PRO A 98 18.16 5.24 -7.20
CA PRO A 98 18.88 3.98 -7.02
C PRO A 98 18.08 2.77 -7.56
N ALA A 99 17.76 2.77 -8.85
CA ALA A 99 16.79 1.84 -9.45
C ALA A 99 17.17 0.35 -9.31
N ALA A 100 18.48 0.03 -9.39
CA ALA A 100 18.94 -1.35 -9.23
C ALA A 100 18.71 -1.87 -7.80
N GLU A 101 19.13 -1.10 -6.79
CA GLU A 101 18.94 -1.43 -5.37
C GLU A 101 17.45 -1.43 -4.98
N MET A 102 16.67 -0.51 -5.58
CA MET A 102 15.24 -0.44 -5.41
C MET A 102 14.56 -1.73 -5.86
N ARG A 103 14.86 -2.20 -7.07
CA ARG A 103 14.29 -3.45 -7.62
C ARG A 103 14.76 -4.67 -6.83
N GLU A 104 16.04 -4.72 -6.45
CA GLU A 104 16.58 -5.76 -5.57
C GLU A 104 15.79 -5.83 -4.25
N PHE A 105 15.57 -4.68 -3.60
CA PHE A 105 14.81 -4.61 -2.35
C PHE A 105 13.36 -5.05 -2.54
N LEU A 106 12.68 -4.55 -3.57
CA LEU A 106 11.29 -4.91 -3.86
C LEU A 106 11.12 -6.39 -4.20
N GLN A 107 12.10 -7.00 -4.85
CA GLN A 107 12.09 -8.42 -5.16
C GLN A 107 12.31 -9.26 -3.89
N THR A 108 13.30 -8.89 -3.08
CA THR A 108 13.71 -9.64 -1.88
C THR A 108 12.66 -9.57 -0.77
N TYR A 109 12.02 -8.41 -0.59
CA TYR A 109 11.10 -8.15 0.52
C TYR A 109 9.66 -7.91 0.05
N SER A 110 9.29 -8.49 -1.09
CA SER A 110 8.01 -8.28 -1.79
C SER A 110 6.78 -8.44 -0.89
N ASP A 111 6.80 -9.38 0.05
CA ASP A 111 5.68 -9.67 0.96
C ASP A 111 5.69 -8.85 2.26
N THR A 112 6.43 -7.74 2.30
CA THR A 112 6.57 -6.90 3.50
C THR A 112 5.94 -5.52 3.33
N PRO A 113 5.39 -4.93 4.42
CA PRO A 113 4.93 -3.54 4.39
C PRO A 113 6.04 -2.52 4.05
N LEU A 114 7.31 -2.88 4.25
CA LEU A 114 8.45 -2.04 3.89
C LEU A 114 8.57 -1.91 2.36
N ALA A 115 8.38 -3.00 1.62
CA ALA A 115 8.42 -2.97 0.15
C ALA A 115 7.30 -2.10 -0.41
N ASP A 116 6.07 -2.20 0.08
CA ASP A 116 4.95 -1.37 -0.40
C ASP A 116 5.17 0.12 -0.10
N ARG A 117 5.65 0.45 1.10
CA ARG A 117 6.00 1.83 1.47
C ARG A 117 7.10 2.38 0.58
N LEU A 118 8.16 1.59 0.36
CA LEU A 118 9.28 2.00 -0.47
C LEU A 118 8.85 2.16 -1.93
N ARG A 119 8.10 1.20 -2.49
CA ARG A 119 7.53 1.27 -3.85
C ARG A 119 6.72 2.54 -4.03
N SER A 120 5.85 2.86 -3.08
CA SER A 120 5.04 4.07 -3.13
C SER A 120 5.89 5.34 -3.14
N ALA A 121 6.94 5.41 -2.31
CA ALA A 121 7.87 6.54 -2.31
C ALA A 121 8.66 6.65 -3.62
N TRP A 122 9.10 5.50 -4.16
CA TRP A 122 9.81 5.42 -5.43
C TRP A 122 8.95 5.87 -6.62
N LEU A 123 7.72 5.39 -6.71
CA LEU A 123 6.79 5.79 -7.77
C LEU A 123 6.46 7.29 -7.70
N ARG A 124 6.32 7.87 -6.50
CA ARG A 124 6.18 9.34 -6.36
C ARG A 124 7.41 10.09 -6.86
N GLN A 125 8.60 9.61 -6.52
CA GLN A 125 9.85 10.20 -6.99
C GLN A 125 9.97 10.14 -8.52
N LEU A 126 9.62 9.00 -9.12
CA LEU A 126 9.62 8.82 -10.58
C LEU A 126 8.58 9.69 -11.28
N ALA A 127 7.36 9.78 -10.75
CA ALA A 127 6.31 10.63 -11.30
C ALA A 127 6.66 12.11 -11.22
N GLY A 128 7.21 12.56 -10.08
CA GLY A 128 7.67 13.94 -9.90
C GLY A 128 8.80 14.32 -10.87
N ALA A 129 9.67 13.37 -11.19
CA ALA A 129 10.73 13.53 -12.19
C ALA A 129 10.32 13.16 -13.62
N GLN A 130 9.04 12.81 -13.85
CA GLN A 130 8.50 12.40 -15.14
C GLN A 130 9.27 11.27 -15.83
N ARG A 131 9.88 10.36 -15.06
CA ARG A 131 10.61 9.19 -15.56
C ARG A 131 9.65 8.06 -15.90
N TRP A 132 8.87 8.26 -16.96
CA TRP A 132 7.74 7.40 -17.29
C TRP A 132 8.12 5.96 -17.68
N ASP A 133 9.24 5.77 -18.37
CA ASP A 133 9.73 4.44 -18.70
C ASP A 133 10.10 3.62 -17.45
N ASP A 134 10.73 4.25 -16.46
CA ASP A 134 11.04 3.59 -15.20
C ASP A 134 9.79 3.40 -14.35
N TYR A 135 8.86 4.36 -14.39
CA TYR A 135 7.58 4.27 -13.70
C TYR A 135 6.82 3.02 -14.18
N LEU A 136 6.69 2.81 -15.48
CA LEU A 136 5.98 1.65 -16.03
C LEU A 136 6.65 0.32 -15.72
N ARG A 137 7.98 0.28 -15.54
CA ARG A 137 8.70 -0.95 -15.15
C ARG A 137 8.40 -1.37 -13.73
N ASP A 138 8.28 -0.41 -12.81
CA ASP A 138 8.21 -0.68 -11.38
C ASP A 138 6.80 -0.48 -10.79
N ALA A 139 5.87 0.08 -11.56
CA ALA A 139 4.48 0.29 -11.16
C ALA A 139 3.69 -1.02 -11.11
N VAL A 140 2.85 -1.13 -10.09
CA VAL A 140 1.87 -2.20 -9.94
C VAL A 140 0.46 -1.59 -9.99
N PRO A 141 -0.58 -2.35 -10.40
CA PRO A 141 -1.95 -1.89 -10.31
C PRO A 141 -2.29 -1.40 -8.89
N SER A 142 -2.86 -0.21 -8.79
CA SER A 142 -3.20 0.41 -7.51
C SER A 142 -4.66 0.85 -7.51
N ARG A 143 -5.31 0.74 -6.34
CA ARG A 143 -6.64 1.30 -6.11
C ARG A 143 -6.60 2.78 -5.75
N ASP A 144 -5.41 3.32 -5.46
CA ASP A 144 -5.21 4.76 -5.24
C ASP A 144 -5.26 5.49 -6.58
N PRO A 145 -6.24 6.40 -6.79
CA PRO A 145 -6.39 7.13 -8.05
C PRO A 145 -5.13 7.91 -8.46
N THR A 146 -4.31 8.35 -7.50
CA THR A 146 -3.08 9.09 -7.79
C THR A 146 -2.08 8.21 -8.55
N PHE A 147 -1.81 7.00 -8.03
CA PHE A 147 -0.88 6.06 -8.66
C PHE A 147 -1.44 5.52 -9.98
N GLU A 148 -2.74 5.24 -10.03
CA GLU A 148 -3.36 4.77 -11.27
C GLU A 148 -3.33 5.85 -12.38
N CYS A 149 -3.59 7.12 -12.04
CA CYS A 149 -3.48 8.21 -13.00
C CYS A 149 -2.04 8.48 -13.45
N TRP A 150 -1.04 8.39 -12.56
CA TRP A 150 0.36 8.46 -12.98
C TRP A 150 0.77 7.29 -13.89
N ARG A 151 0.29 6.07 -13.63
CA ARG A 151 0.51 4.92 -14.52
C ARG A 151 -0.07 5.18 -15.91
N ARG A 152 -1.30 5.69 -15.99
CA ARG A 152 -1.95 6.05 -17.26
C ARG A 152 -1.26 7.22 -17.95
N GLN A 153 -0.80 8.21 -17.20
CA GLN A 153 0.02 9.30 -17.75
C GLN A 153 1.32 8.74 -18.34
N ALA A 154 1.98 7.80 -17.67
CA ALA A 154 3.17 7.15 -18.18
C ALA A 154 2.89 6.36 -19.48
N LEU A 155 1.76 5.66 -19.57
CA LEU A 155 1.30 5.01 -20.81
C LEU A 155 1.09 6.03 -21.95
N LEU A 156 0.40 7.15 -21.68
CA LEU A 156 0.22 8.23 -22.67
C LEU A 156 1.57 8.76 -23.19
N LYS A 157 2.52 8.97 -22.27
CA LYS A 157 3.84 9.54 -22.59
C LYS A 157 4.76 8.58 -23.33
N THR A 158 4.47 7.28 -23.29
CA THR A 158 5.19 6.23 -24.02
C THR A 158 4.45 5.75 -25.27
N GLY A 159 3.44 6.50 -25.73
CA GLY A 159 2.69 6.20 -26.95
C GLY A 159 1.63 5.11 -26.83
N GLN A 160 1.35 4.62 -25.61
CA GLN A 160 0.37 3.57 -25.33
C GLN A 160 -1.00 4.17 -25.00
N THR A 161 -1.55 4.95 -25.93
CA THR A 161 -2.78 5.72 -25.68
C THR A 161 -4.01 4.86 -25.40
N GLN A 162 -4.23 3.81 -26.19
CA GLN A 162 -5.39 2.94 -26.01
C GLN A 162 -5.41 2.27 -24.61
N PRO A 163 -4.33 1.62 -24.13
CA PRO A 163 -4.25 1.13 -22.75
C PRO A 163 -4.38 2.21 -21.68
N ALA A 164 -3.93 3.44 -21.95
CA ALA A 164 -3.99 4.53 -20.98
C ALA A 164 -5.41 5.02 -20.72
N LEU A 165 -6.28 4.99 -21.73
CA LEU A 165 -7.64 5.52 -21.66
C LEU A 165 -8.70 4.43 -21.44
N GLN A 166 -8.33 3.16 -21.64
CA GLN A 166 -9.22 2.03 -21.44
C GLN A 166 -9.85 2.06 -20.04
N ASP A 167 -11.18 1.96 -20.00
CA ASP A 167 -11.99 1.94 -18.77
C ASP A 167 -11.79 3.15 -17.84
N PHE A 168 -11.24 4.27 -18.34
CA PHE A 168 -10.98 5.46 -17.51
C PHE A 168 -12.27 6.06 -16.92
N ALA A 169 -13.43 5.80 -17.54
CA ALA A 169 -14.75 6.14 -17.00
C ALA A 169 -14.97 5.60 -15.57
N THR A 170 -14.40 4.43 -15.23
CA THR A 170 -14.51 3.83 -13.89
C THR A 170 -13.79 4.63 -12.80
N ILE A 171 -12.80 5.44 -13.19
CA ILE A 171 -12.07 6.36 -12.30
C ILE A 171 -12.79 7.71 -12.28
N TRP A 172 -13.25 8.17 -13.44
CA TRP A 172 -13.96 9.44 -13.63
C TRP A 172 -15.29 9.52 -12.88
N LEU A 173 -16.11 8.47 -12.95
CA LEU A 173 -17.48 8.46 -12.41
C LEU A 173 -17.48 8.28 -10.88
N ARG A 174 -17.27 9.40 -10.17
CA ARG A 174 -17.37 9.53 -8.71
C ARG A 174 -17.77 10.95 -8.31
N GLY A 175 -18.38 11.11 -7.14
CA GLY A 175 -18.82 12.42 -6.64
C GLY A 175 -17.70 13.25 -6.02
N SER A 176 -16.55 12.65 -5.73
CA SER A 176 -15.38 13.35 -5.19
C SER A 176 -14.43 13.87 -6.26
N SER A 177 -13.67 14.90 -5.88
CA SER A 177 -12.58 15.43 -6.71
C SER A 177 -11.49 14.37 -6.93
N LEU A 178 -10.99 14.29 -8.17
CA LEU A 178 -9.86 13.43 -8.50
C LEU A 178 -8.55 14.14 -8.14
N PRO A 179 -7.48 13.41 -7.82
CA PRO A 179 -6.17 14.02 -7.63
C PRO A 179 -5.68 14.72 -8.90
N ASN A 180 -4.92 15.81 -8.77
CA ASN A 180 -4.33 16.54 -9.91
C ASN A 180 -3.47 15.65 -10.83
N ALA A 181 -2.99 14.51 -10.33
CA ALA A 181 -2.32 13.49 -11.14
C ALA A 181 -3.19 12.98 -12.32
N CYS A 182 -4.51 13.09 -12.22
CA CYS A 182 -5.47 12.67 -13.24
C CYS A 182 -5.70 13.71 -14.33
N ASP A 183 -5.40 14.99 -14.10
CA ASP A 183 -5.72 16.08 -15.03
C ASP A 183 -5.13 15.86 -16.44
N PRO A 184 -3.87 15.40 -16.59
CA PRO A 184 -3.32 15.12 -17.93
C PRO A 184 -4.05 13.98 -18.65
N VAL A 185 -4.52 12.98 -17.91
CA VAL A 185 -5.26 11.84 -18.48
C VAL A 185 -6.67 12.29 -18.89
N ILE A 186 -7.33 13.06 -18.03
CA ILE A 186 -8.65 13.66 -18.29
C ILE A 186 -8.60 14.54 -19.54
N ALA A 187 -7.58 15.39 -19.67
CA ALA A 187 -7.43 16.29 -20.82
C ALA A 187 -7.35 15.52 -22.14
N VAL A 188 -6.55 14.45 -22.19
CA VAL A 188 -6.45 13.60 -23.39
C VAL A 188 -7.75 12.83 -23.63
N TRP A 189 -8.37 12.31 -22.57
CA TRP A 189 -9.62 11.58 -22.67
C TRP A 189 -10.75 12.47 -23.23
N GLN A 190 -10.79 13.75 -22.81
CA GLN A 190 -11.72 14.75 -23.31
C GLN A 190 -11.42 15.13 -24.77
N THR A 191 -10.16 15.37 -25.14
CA THR A 191 -9.82 15.77 -26.52
C THR A 191 -10.09 14.66 -27.54
N GLN A 192 -10.09 13.40 -27.11
CA GLN A 192 -10.49 12.25 -27.93
C GLN A 192 -12.00 12.00 -27.95
N GLY A 193 -12.80 12.87 -27.33
CA GLY A 193 -14.26 12.79 -27.36
C GLY A 193 -14.85 11.69 -26.48
N HIS A 194 -14.06 11.07 -25.61
CA HIS A 194 -14.56 10.03 -24.71
C HIS A 194 -15.35 10.58 -23.51
N LEU A 195 -15.14 11.85 -23.14
CA LEU A 195 -15.95 12.53 -22.13
C LEU A 195 -17.22 13.10 -22.79
N SER A 196 -18.26 12.30 -22.87
CA SER A 196 -19.56 12.73 -23.42
C SER A 196 -20.32 13.65 -22.46
N PRO A 197 -21.28 14.46 -22.95
CA PRO A 197 -22.17 15.24 -22.09
C PRO A 197 -22.86 14.40 -21.02
N GLU A 198 -23.28 13.19 -21.36
CA GLU A 198 -23.95 12.27 -20.44
C GLU A 198 -23.01 11.84 -19.29
N LEU A 199 -21.74 11.54 -19.58
CA LEU A 199 -20.74 11.20 -18.55
C LEU A 199 -20.40 12.38 -17.64
N ARG A 200 -20.37 13.60 -18.20
CA ARG A 200 -20.21 14.83 -17.42
C ARG A 200 -21.42 15.06 -16.51
N TRP A 201 -22.63 14.88 -17.03
CA TRP A 201 -23.87 14.97 -16.26
C TRP A 201 -23.92 13.93 -15.14
N GLN A 202 -23.58 12.67 -15.42
CA GLN A 202 -23.50 11.62 -14.40
C GLN A 202 -22.55 11.98 -13.27
N ARG A 203 -21.35 12.50 -13.59
CA ARG A 203 -20.40 12.93 -12.56
C ARG A 203 -20.92 14.14 -11.77
N PHE A 204 -21.61 15.06 -12.41
CA PHE A 204 -22.27 16.18 -11.73
C PHE A 204 -23.30 15.70 -10.72
N MET A 205 -24.18 14.75 -11.09
CA MET A 205 -25.17 14.18 -10.17
C MET A 205 -24.49 13.52 -8.97
N LEU A 206 -23.43 12.73 -9.20
CA LEU A 206 -22.65 12.11 -8.12
C LEU A 206 -22.06 13.18 -7.18
N ALA A 207 -21.52 14.27 -7.73
CA ALA A 207 -20.98 15.36 -6.93
C ALA A 207 -22.05 16.06 -6.09
N MET A 208 -23.24 16.30 -6.66
CA MET A 208 -24.37 16.88 -5.92
C MET A 208 -24.82 15.96 -4.78
N HIS A 209 -24.94 14.65 -5.02
CA HIS A 209 -25.29 13.67 -3.99
C HIS A 209 -24.26 13.56 -2.86
N GLU A 210 -22.97 13.73 -3.16
CA GLU A 210 -21.90 13.76 -2.14
C GLU A 210 -21.76 15.15 -1.47
N GLY A 211 -22.52 16.16 -1.89
CA GLY A 211 -22.42 17.54 -1.37
C GLY A 211 -21.20 18.32 -1.89
N GLU A 212 -20.50 17.80 -2.90
CA GLU A 212 -19.30 18.37 -3.52
C GLU A 212 -19.65 19.51 -4.51
N THR A 213 -20.30 20.56 -4.00
CA THR A 213 -20.80 21.68 -4.82
C THR A 213 -19.70 22.43 -5.57
N GLY A 214 -18.46 22.39 -5.07
CA GLY A 214 -17.29 22.95 -5.75
C GLY A 214 -16.99 22.20 -7.06
N LEU A 215 -16.97 20.86 -6.99
CA LEU A 215 -16.80 20.01 -8.17
C LEU A 215 -17.98 20.14 -9.13
N ALA A 216 -19.21 20.18 -8.60
CA ALA A 216 -20.41 20.36 -9.42
C ALA A 216 -20.36 21.68 -10.23
N ARG A 217 -19.95 22.79 -9.61
CA ARG A 217 -19.74 24.08 -10.29
C ARG A 217 -18.65 24.01 -11.36
N PHE A 218 -17.57 23.28 -11.10
CA PHE A 218 -16.51 23.06 -12.08
C PHE A 218 -17.02 22.29 -13.30
N LEU A 219 -17.72 21.17 -13.09
CA LEU A 219 -18.25 20.32 -14.17
C LEU A 219 -19.29 21.05 -15.02
N ARG A 220 -20.09 21.91 -14.39
CA ARG A 220 -21.12 22.73 -15.04
C ARG A 220 -20.56 23.68 -16.11
N ALA A 221 -19.32 24.14 -15.99
CA ALA A 221 -18.73 25.12 -16.91
C ALA A 221 -18.69 24.64 -18.38
N ASP A 222 -18.46 23.34 -18.59
CA ASP A 222 -18.29 22.73 -19.91
C ASP A 222 -19.52 21.91 -20.36
N MET A 223 -20.68 22.12 -19.75
CA MET A 223 -21.92 21.43 -20.13
C MET A 223 -22.59 22.11 -21.34
N PRO A 224 -23.33 21.35 -22.17
CA PRO A 224 -24.28 21.93 -23.11
C PRO A 224 -25.28 22.84 -22.38
N GLU A 225 -25.84 23.82 -23.09
CA GLU A 225 -26.70 24.83 -22.48
C GLU A 225 -27.87 24.25 -21.69
N ALA A 226 -28.55 23.24 -22.23
CA ALA A 226 -29.67 22.58 -21.57
C ALA A 226 -29.27 21.95 -20.21
N ASP A 227 -28.15 21.24 -20.18
CA ASP A 227 -27.63 20.59 -18.97
C ASP A 227 -27.13 21.63 -17.97
N ARG A 228 -26.48 22.69 -18.44
CA ARG A 228 -26.00 23.79 -17.62
C ARG A 228 -27.14 24.50 -16.89
N LEU A 229 -28.27 24.75 -17.56
CA LEU A 229 -29.44 25.36 -16.94
C LEU A 229 -30.00 24.48 -15.82
N LEU A 230 -30.11 23.17 -16.04
CA LEU A 230 -30.57 22.24 -15.01
C LEU A 230 -29.57 22.13 -13.84
N ALA A 231 -28.27 22.11 -14.14
CA ALA A 231 -27.22 22.14 -13.11
C ALA A 231 -27.29 23.42 -12.27
N ASP A 232 -27.55 24.58 -12.88
CA ASP A 232 -27.74 25.85 -12.17
C ASP A 232 -28.96 25.82 -11.24
N THR A 233 -30.07 25.22 -11.69
CA THR A 233 -31.24 25.01 -10.84
C THR A 233 -30.91 24.11 -9.65
N TRP A 234 -30.22 22.99 -9.86
CA TRP A 234 -29.85 22.09 -8.76
C TRP A 234 -28.88 22.76 -7.77
N LEU A 235 -27.84 23.44 -8.26
CA LEU A 235 -26.92 24.19 -7.41
C LEU A 235 -27.63 25.27 -6.57
N ALA A 236 -28.63 25.95 -7.14
CA ALA A 236 -29.42 26.92 -6.41
C ALA A 236 -30.28 26.26 -5.32
N VAL A 237 -30.99 25.17 -5.64
CA VAL A 237 -31.78 24.39 -4.66
C VAL A 237 -30.90 23.86 -3.53
N ALA A 238 -29.68 23.38 -3.84
CA ALA A 238 -28.75 22.90 -2.82
C ALA A 238 -28.28 24.02 -1.87
N SER A 239 -28.30 25.29 -2.31
CA SER A 239 -27.98 26.46 -1.49
C SER A 239 -29.19 27.06 -0.76
N ASP A 240 -30.39 26.93 -1.34
CA ASP A 240 -31.65 27.41 -0.80
C ASP A 240 -32.76 26.38 -1.13
N PRO A 241 -33.01 25.43 -0.21
CA PRO A 241 -33.98 24.36 -0.44
C PRO A 241 -35.41 24.85 -0.66
N ALA A 242 -35.78 26.04 -0.20
CA ALA A 242 -37.13 26.59 -0.41
C ALA A 242 -37.46 26.82 -1.90
N LEU A 243 -36.43 26.91 -2.75
CA LEU A 243 -36.58 27.04 -4.20
C LEU A 243 -37.27 25.84 -4.87
N ILE A 244 -37.42 24.70 -4.18
CA ILE A 244 -38.21 23.57 -4.70
C ILE A 244 -39.70 23.89 -4.84
N LEU A 245 -40.17 24.95 -4.19
CA LEU A 245 -41.57 25.40 -4.25
C LEU A 245 -41.85 26.27 -5.49
N ASP A 246 -40.82 26.70 -6.21
CA ASP A 246 -40.92 27.48 -7.44
C ASP A 246 -41.03 26.54 -8.66
N GLY A 247 -42.27 26.19 -9.02
CA GLY A 247 -42.57 25.30 -10.12
C GLY A 247 -42.18 25.84 -11.50
N ASP A 248 -42.05 27.16 -11.68
CA ASP A 248 -41.62 27.75 -12.96
C ASP A 248 -40.11 27.56 -13.18
N ARG A 249 -39.34 27.50 -12.08
CA ARG A 249 -37.89 27.27 -12.10
C ARG A 249 -37.53 25.80 -12.34
N LEU A 250 -38.40 24.89 -11.91
CA LEU A 250 -38.25 23.45 -12.05
C LEU A 250 -39.00 22.99 -13.29
N LYS A 251 -38.30 22.69 -14.39
CA LYS A 251 -38.91 22.12 -15.59
C LYS A 251 -39.40 20.69 -15.32
N ILE A 252 -40.58 20.53 -14.71
CA ILE A 252 -41.09 19.27 -14.13
C ILE A 252 -41.23 18.16 -15.19
N ASP A 253 -41.28 18.50 -16.46
CA ASP A 253 -41.29 17.58 -17.59
C ASP A 253 -39.94 16.89 -17.86
N ASP A 254 -38.82 17.43 -17.36
CA ASP A 254 -37.51 16.79 -17.45
C ASP A 254 -37.35 15.75 -16.33
N PRO A 255 -37.21 14.44 -16.64
CA PRO A 255 -37.07 13.39 -15.62
C PRO A 255 -35.83 13.59 -14.72
N ARG A 256 -34.85 14.39 -15.16
CA ARG A 256 -33.66 14.74 -14.38
C ARG A 256 -33.92 15.77 -13.29
N VAL A 257 -35.12 16.35 -13.20
CA VAL A 257 -35.55 17.23 -12.10
C VAL A 257 -35.88 16.45 -10.83
N LEU A 258 -36.29 15.18 -10.94
CA LEU A 258 -36.63 14.39 -9.76
C LEU A 258 -35.48 14.29 -8.74
N PRO A 259 -34.23 13.98 -9.13
CA PRO A 259 -33.08 14.05 -8.23
C PRO A 259 -32.89 15.42 -7.54
N VAL A 260 -33.19 16.52 -8.23
CA VAL A 260 -33.11 17.88 -7.67
C VAL A 260 -34.12 18.08 -6.54
N LEU A 261 -35.36 17.64 -6.76
CA LEU A 261 -36.44 17.70 -5.77
C LEU A 261 -36.10 16.85 -4.55
N VAL A 262 -35.63 15.62 -4.78
CA VAL A 262 -35.24 14.70 -3.70
C VAL A 262 -34.10 15.28 -2.86
N ASP A 263 -33.07 15.84 -3.50
CA ASP A 263 -31.96 16.48 -2.80
C ASP A 263 -32.42 17.72 -2.01
N GLY A 264 -33.28 18.57 -2.60
CA GLY A 264 -33.84 19.73 -1.90
C GLY A 264 -34.71 19.36 -0.70
N LEU A 265 -35.55 18.33 -0.81
CA LEU A 265 -36.38 17.83 0.30
C LEU A 265 -35.56 17.21 1.45
N GLY A 266 -34.35 16.72 1.15
CA GLY A 266 -33.46 16.09 2.12
C GLY A 266 -32.57 17.06 2.92
N ARG A 267 -32.61 18.35 2.60
CA ARG A 267 -31.78 19.42 3.20
C ARG A 267 -32.61 20.28 4.15
#